data_AF-A0A7Y8RTJ8-F1
#
_entry.id   AF-A0A7Y8RTJ8-F1
#
_cell.length_a   1.000
_cell.length_b   1.000
_cell.length_c   1.000
_cell.angle_alpha   90.00
_cell.angle_beta   90.00
_cell.angle_gamma   90.00
#
_symmetry.space_group_name_H-M   'P 1'
#
loop_
_entity.id
_entity.type
_entity.pdbx_description
1 polymer ?
#
loop_
_entity_poly.entity_id
_entity_poly.type
_entity_poly.pdbx_seq_one_letter_code
_entity_poly.pdbx_strand_id
1 'polypeptide(L)'
;MKTPTSPVPAVSDNSRPDQDFEPLTRALPGWLLSASVRQREAFKKAAPLPLPTANAAQQAAFKQLNGAHWQAQSRVDNALKDLKDAKAFGKPLLADALKQQFNLELDVEATFIRLYIPLTIPWFPVRSGAARAWTVSLLDAALHNFEHKETLADAYEPASTYITRPDASGRFDTLPAIKHQLPVAAFAQLCRDLDLGARYMRYLRSGLGMDSPVASAALQTKVDASQKAALRAALQLARLRQDIQDDYAQVIEGFIEGRTGLRLGTDAVLCYEFSMMGTPLTGILLFAPDLENTRSVRRLVAYVPDDPEHPLKEYRSALAFKQELTRQLRATDYQAFFSRFVAHEHLGAFSPTSANAWRKSPGTPVSKAKVWPLGAPNPPTTPSCNSPPSRSWAIRGYSSINPG
;
A
#
# COMPACT_ATOMS: atom_id res chain seq x y z
N MET A 1 60.30 -15.28 -55.15
CA MET A 1 59.41 -14.18 -54.70
C MET A 1 58.87 -14.53 -53.32
N LYS A 2 58.65 -13.53 -52.45
CA LYS A 2 57.85 -13.55 -51.20
C LYS A 2 58.11 -14.64 -50.13
N THR A 3 58.90 -14.29 -49.12
CA THR A 3 58.48 -14.34 -47.69
C THR A 3 57.65 -13.08 -47.36
N PRO A 4 57.07 -12.87 -46.15
CA PRO A 4 57.04 -13.64 -44.88
C PRO A 4 55.65 -14.36 -44.73
N THR A 5 55.00 -14.64 -43.58
CA THR A 5 55.09 -14.18 -42.17
C THR A 5 54.48 -15.20 -41.19
N SER A 6 54.83 -15.11 -39.89
CA SER A 6 54.25 -15.88 -38.77
C SER A 6 52.75 -15.64 -38.56
N PRO A 7 52.02 -16.62 -37.97
CA PRO A 7 50.72 -16.37 -37.36
C PRO A 7 50.84 -15.54 -36.07
N VAL A 8 49.80 -14.76 -35.78
CA VAL A 8 49.69 -13.85 -34.62
C VAL A 8 49.42 -14.65 -33.34
N PRO A 9 49.97 -14.27 -32.16
CA PRO A 9 49.61 -14.91 -30.89
C PRO A 9 48.11 -14.76 -30.58
N ALA A 10 47.52 -15.77 -29.95
CA ALA A 10 46.10 -15.75 -29.58
C ALA A 10 45.79 -14.60 -28.62
N VAL A 11 44.66 -13.93 -28.83
CA VAL A 11 44.16 -12.89 -27.91
C VAL A 11 43.83 -13.55 -26.57
N SER A 12 44.60 -13.19 -25.55
CA SER A 12 44.46 -13.74 -24.20
C SER A 12 43.18 -13.25 -23.52
N ASP A 13 42.25 -14.18 -23.33
CA ASP A 13 41.40 -14.34 -22.15
C ASP A 13 41.05 -13.06 -21.37
N ASN A 14 39.94 -12.42 -21.75
CA ASN A 14 39.49 -11.14 -21.17
C ASN A 14 38.64 -11.34 -19.90
N SER A 15 39.03 -12.26 -19.02
CA SER A 15 38.27 -12.72 -17.84
C SER A 15 38.57 -11.94 -16.55
N ARG A 16 38.57 -10.59 -16.61
CA ARG A 16 38.61 -9.74 -15.41
C ARG A 16 37.58 -8.60 -15.44
N PRO A 17 36.35 -8.84 -14.93
CA PRO A 17 35.42 -7.77 -14.55
C PRO A 17 35.53 -7.40 -13.06
N ASP A 18 35.87 -8.35 -12.18
CA ASP A 18 35.51 -8.24 -10.75
C ASP A 18 36.51 -7.47 -9.87
N GLN A 19 37.79 -7.40 -10.26
CA GLN A 19 38.84 -6.80 -9.40
C GLN A 19 38.71 -5.27 -9.29
N ASP A 20 38.23 -4.59 -10.32
CA ASP A 20 38.16 -3.12 -10.36
C ASP A 20 37.04 -2.54 -9.46
N PHE A 21 36.08 -3.36 -9.04
CA PHE A 21 35.00 -2.96 -8.15
C PHE A 21 35.30 -3.19 -6.66
N GLU A 22 36.39 -3.87 -6.32
CA GLU A 22 36.73 -4.23 -4.93
C GLU A 22 37.00 -3.02 -4.00
N PRO A 23 37.57 -1.88 -4.46
CA PRO A 23 37.64 -0.66 -3.67
C PRO A 23 36.27 -0.01 -3.45
N LEU A 24 35.39 -0.08 -4.45
CA LEU A 24 34.05 0.52 -4.41
C LEU A 24 33.11 -0.26 -3.48
N THR A 25 33.15 -1.60 -3.50
CA THR A 25 32.38 -2.43 -2.56
C THR A 25 32.84 -2.26 -1.12
N ARG A 26 34.12 -1.97 -0.86
CA ARG A 26 34.63 -1.60 0.47
C ARG A 26 34.21 -0.20 0.94
N ALA A 27 33.94 0.73 0.04
CA ALA A 27 33.49 2.09 0.38
C ALA A 27 31.97 2.19 0.62
N LEU A 28 31.17 1.27 0.08
CA LEU A 28 29.71 1.29 0.16
C LEU A 28 29.19 0.49 1.37
N PRO A 29 28.18 0.98 2.11
CA PRO A 29 27.56 0.21 3.19
C PRO A 29 26.96 -1.11 2.69
N GLY A 30 27.18 -2.21 3.41
CA GLY A 30 26.70 -3.54 3.01
C GLY A 30 25.19 -3.64 2.80
N TRP A 31 24.38 -2.81 3.46
CA TRP A 31 22.94 -2.73 3.22
C TRP A 31 22.60 -2.22 1.80
N LEU A 32 23.40 -1.29 1.26
CA LEU A 32 23.23 -0.71 -0.07
C LEU A 32 23.69 -1.67 -1.18
N LEU A 33 24.69 -2.51 -0.90
CA LEU A 33 25.07 -3.62 -1.78
C LEU A 33 23.95 -4.69 -1.88
N SER A 34 23.25 -4.95 -0.77
CA SER A 34 22.10 -5.87 -0.74
C SER A 34 20.78 -5.27 -1.22
N ALA A 35 20.73 -3.97 -1.53
CA ALA A 35 19.50 -3.25 -1.85
C ALA A 35 18.94 -3.64 -3.23
N SER A 36 17.60 -3.71 -3.33
CA SER A 36 16.91 -4.01 -4.58
C SER A 36 17.17 -2.94 -5.64
N VAL A 37 17.02 -3.28 -6.94
CA VAL A 37 17.24 -2.31 -8.03
C VAL A 37 16.29 -1.11 -7.86
N ARG A 38 15.03 -1.36 -7.47
CA ARG A 38 14.04 -0.33 -7.15
C ARG A 38 14.49 0.59 -6.00
N GLN A 39 15.03 0.03 -4.92
CA GLN A 39 15.59 0.81 -3.81
C GLN A 39 16.77 1.67 -4.28
N ARG A 40 17.71 1.11 -5.04
CA ARG A 40 18.87 1.85 -5.57
C ARG A 40 18.47 3.00 -6.51
N GLU A 41 17.47 2.80 -7.36
CA GLU A 41 16.90 3.88 -8.20
C GLU A 41 16.11 4.92 -7.39
N ALA A 42 15.51 4.55 -6.26
CA ALA A 42 14.90 5.51 -5.34
C ALA A 42 15.98 6.36 -4.62
N PHE A 43 17.06 5.74 -4.12
CA PHE A 43 18.17 6.45 -3.48
C PHE A 43 18.87 7.44 -4.41
N LYS A 44 19.05 7.10 -5.70
CA LYS A 44 19.59 8.03 -6.71
C LYS A 44 18.74 9.31 -6.90
N LYS A 45 17.45 9.26 -6.56
CA LYS A 45 16.48 10.34 -6.76
C LYS A 45 16.09 11.05 -5.46
N ALA A 46 16.48 10.52 -4.31
CA ALA A 46 16.16 11.06 -3.00
C ALA A 46 17.11 12.20 -2.63
N ALA A 47 16.56 13.37 -2.29
CA ALA A 47 17.32 14.42 -1.64
C ALA A 47 17.65 14.00 -0.19
N PRO A 48 18.92 14.02 0.26
CA PRO A 48 19.25 13.67 1.63
C PRO A 48 18.76 14.76 2.59
N LEU A 49 17.85 14.41 3.49
CA LEU A 49 17.44 15.29 4.58
C LEU A 49 18.61 15.48 5.57
N PRO A 50 18.90 16.71 6.03
CA PRO A 50 19.93 16.95 7.02
C PRO A 50 19.55 16.29 8.35
N LEU A 51 20.50 15.60 8.97
CA LEU A 51 20.34 15.11 10.34
C LEU A 51 20.44 16.29 11.33
N PRO A 52 19.71 16.25 12.46
CA PRO A 52 19.90 17.22 13.54
C PRO A 52 21.33 17.21 14.09
N THR A 53 21.71 18.29 14.76
CA THR A 53 23.00 18.40 15.47
C THR A 53 23.13 17.29 16.51
N ALA A 54 23.94 16.28 16.19
CA ALA A 54 24.10 15.06 16.97
C ALA A 54 25.58 14.73 17.15
N ASN A 55 25.95 14.22 18.32
CA ASN A 55 27.33 13.82 18.61
C ASN A 55 27.74 12.56 17.82
N ALA A 56 29.04 12.24 17.77
CA ALA A 56 29.56 11.14 16.96
C ALA A 56 28.93 9.77 17.30
N ALA A 57 28.67 9.49 18.58
CA ALA A 57 28.04 8.24 19.03
C ALA A 57 26.56 8.18 18.64
N GLN A 58 25.82 9.28 18.81
CA GLN A 58 24.43 9.43 18.39
C GLN A 58 24.28 9.24 16.87
N GLN A 59 25.17 9.83 16.07
CA GLN A 59 25.21 9.63 14.62
C GLN A 59 25.55 8.19 14.23
N ALA A 60 26.52 7.56 14.91
CA ALA A 60 26.90 6.16 14.66
C ALA A 60 25.74 5.21 14.95
N ALA A 61 25.05 5.37 16.09
CA ALA A 61 23.88 4.59 16.47
C ALA A 61 22.74 4.73 15.44
N PHE A 62 22.44 5.96 14.98
CA PHE A 62 21.44 6.16 13.92
C PHE A 62 21.86 5.52 12.59
N LYS A 63 23.11 5.69 12.15
CA LYS A 63 23.64 5.05 10.93
C LYS A 63 23.53 3.51 11.00
N GLN A 64 23.83 2.91 12.15
CA GLN A 64 23.70 1.48 12.40
C GLN A 64 22.24 1.01 12.33
N LEU A 65 21.32 1.69 13.04
CA LEU A 65 19.91 1.32 13.08
C LEU A 65 19.22 1.50 11.72
N ASN A 66 19.49 2.60 11.02
CA ASN A 66 19.01 2.82 9.66
C ASN A 66 19.55 1.74 8.70
N GLY A 67 20.85 1.41 8.78
CA GLY A 67 21.44 0.34 7.98
C GLY A 67 20.83 -1.05 8.25
N ALA A 68 20.53 -1.35 9.53
CA ALA A 68 19.83 -2.58 9.91
C ALA A 68 18.39 -2.63 9.36
N HIS A 69 17.67 -1.51 9.36
CA HIS A 69 16.37 -1.38 8.71
C HIS A 69 16.45 -1.66 7.20
N TRP A 70 17.35 -1.01 6.46
CA TRP A 70 17.49 -1.24 5.02
C TRP A 70 17.91 -2.68 4.70
N GLN A 71 18.76 -3.30 5.52
CA GLN A 71 19.11 -4.71 5.35
C GLN A 71 17.93 -5.65 5.65
N ALA A 72 17.09 -5.34 6.65
CA ALA A 72 15.88 -6.11 6.94
C ALA A 72 14.83 -5.97 5.84
N GLN A 73 14.59 -4.74 5.35
CA GLN A 73 13.70 -4.49 4.22
C GLN A 73 14.19 -5.18 2.94
N SER A 74 15.49 -5.18 2.67
CA SER A 74 16.08 -5.92 1.55
C SER A 74 15.79 -7.43 1.61
N ARG A 75 15.61 -8.02 2.80
CA ARG A 75 15.21 -9.45 2.94
C ARG A 75 13.72 -9.67 2.63
N VAL A 76 12.87 -8.66 2.82
CA VAL A 76 11.45 -8.68 2.41
C VAL A 76 11.36 -8.48 0.90
N ASP A 77 11.99 -7.44 0.35
CA ASP A 77 12.09 -7.19 -1.11
C ASP A 77 12.56 -8.46 -1.85
N ASN A 78 13.65 -9.09 -1.42
CA ASN A 78 14.18 -10.30 -2.06
C ASN A 78 13.31 -11.55 -1.90
N ALA A 79 12.43 -11.60 -0.90
CA ALA A 79 11.46 -12.69 -0.73
C ALA A 79 10.19 -12.49 -1.58
N LEU A 80 9.93 -11.27 -2.03
CA LEU A 80 8.76 -10.90 -2.84
C LEU A 80 9.12 -10.58 -4.31
N LYS A 81 10.40 -10.58 -4.67
CA LYS A 81 10.95 -10.13 -5.97
C LYS A 81 10.32 -10.80 -7.21
N ASP A 82 9.88 -12.06 -7.07
CA ASP A 82 9.35 -12.88 -8.16
C ASP A 82 7.80 -12.81 -8.24
N LEU A 83 7.16 -12.04 -7.36
CA LEU A 83 5.73 -11.75 -7.43
C LEU A 83 5.45 -10.70 -8.49
N LYS A 84 4.72 -11.11 -9.53
CA LYS A 84 4.14 -10.22 -10.53
C LYS A 84 3.01 -9.40 -9.91
N ASP A 85 2.87 -8.14 -10.34
CA ASP A 85 1.65 -7.38 -10.10
C ASP A 85 0.47 -7.93 -10.94
N ALA A 86 -0.73 -7.44 -10.66
CA ALA A 86 -1.96 -7.89 -11.30
C ALA A 86 -1.96 -7.72 -12.83
N LYS A 87 -1.31 -6.68 -13.36
CA LYS A 87 -1.23 -6.44 -14.81
C LYS A 87 -0.20 -7.34 -15.46
N ALA A 88 1.00 -7.46 -14.88
CA ALA A 88 2.04 -8.38 -15.34
C ALA A 88 1.62 -9.87 -15.26
N PHE A 89 0.69 -10.21 -14.37
CA PHE A 89 0.03 -11.52 -14.31
C PHE A 89 -1.10 -11.66 -15.33
N GLY A 90 -2.03 -10.69 -15.39
CA GLY A 90 -3.26 -10.78 -16.19
C GLY A 90 -3.07 -10.54 -17.69
N LYS A 91 -2.12 -9.69 -18.10
CA LYS A 91 -1.88 -9.32 -19.52
C LYS A 91 -1.73 -10.53 -20.46
N PRO A 92 -0.81 -11.49 -20.22
CA PRO A 92 -0.67 -12.65 -21.10
C PRO A 92 -1.93 -13.52 -21.10
N LEU A 93 -2.51 -13.79 -19.92
CA LEU A 93 -3.70 -14.65 -19.78
C LEU A 93 -4.91 -14.12 -20.56
N LEU A 94 -5.11 -12.79 -20.60
CA LEU A 94 -6.18 -12.17 -21.38
C LEU A 94 -5.87 -12.18 -22.88
N ALA A 95 -4.62 -11.87 -23.27
CA ALA A 95 -4.21 -11.87 -24.67
C ALA A 95 -4.31 -13.27 -25.31
N ASP A 96 -3.85 -14.30 -24.59
CA ASP A 96 -3.96 -15.70 -25.02
C ASP A 96 -5.43 -16.12 -25.19
N ALA A 97 -6.30 -15.73 -24.26
CA ALA A 97 -7.72 -16.09 -24.33
C ALA A 97 -8.47 -15.37 -25.46
N LEU A 98 -8.17 -14.08 -25.71
CA LEU A 98 -8.67 -13.33 -26.87
C LEU A 98 -8.22 -13.95 -28.20
N LYS A 99 -6.96 -14.36 -28.29
CA LYS A 99 -6.41 -15.05 -29.46
C LYS A 99 -7.04 -16.43 -29.66
N GLN A 100 -7.21 -17.22 -28.60
CA GLN A 100 -7.76 -18.58 -28.69
C GLN A 100 -9.25 -18.61 -29.04
N GLN A 101 -10.06 -17.70 -28.51
CA GLN A 101 -11.52 -17.73 -28.69
C GLN A 101 -12.03 -16.85 -29.84
N PHE A 102 -11.34 -15.75 -30.14
CA PHE A 102 -11.79 -14.74 -31.11
C PHE A 102 -10.78 -14.45 -32.23
N ASN A 103 -9.62 -15.13 -32.24
CA ASN A 103 -8.49 -14.85 -33.15
C ASN A 103 -8.03 -13.39 -33.13
N LEU A 104 -8.17 -12.72 -31.98
CA LEU A 104 -7.87 -11.30 -31.80
C LEU A 104 -6.53 -11.09 -31.08
N GLU A 105 -5.56 -10.50 -31.77
CA GLU A 105 -4.33 -9.97 -31.18
C GLU A 105 -4.50 -8.48 -30.89
N LEU A 106 -4.71 -8.12 -29.62
CA LEU A 106 -4.95 -6.75 -29.16
C LEU A 106 -3.95 -6.36 -28.07
N ASP A 107 -3.46 -5.12 -28.09
CA ASP A 107 -2.85 -4.55 -26.88
C ASP A 107 -3.96 -4.23 -25.88
N VAL A 108 -4.17 -5.14 -24.94
CA VAL A 108 -5.19 -5.06 -23.88
C VAL A 108 -5.00 -3.89 -22.91
N GLU A 109 -3.86 -3.18 -22.95
CA GLU A 109 -3.61 -1.98 -22.13
C GLU A 109 -3.81 -0.67 -22.90
N ALA A 110 -3.73 -0.68 -24.24
CA ALA A 110 -3.98 0.47 -25.10
C ALA A 110 -5.38 0.44 -25.77
N THR A 111 -5.99 -0.74 -25.85
CA THR A 111 -7.39 -0.92 -26.26
C THR A 111 -8.29 -0.72 -25.05
N PHE A 112 -9.34 0.09 -25.22
CA PHE A 112 -10.28 0.44 -24.15
C PHE A 112 -11.69 -0.04 -24.50
N ILE A 113 -12.47 -0.34 -23.47
CA ILE A 113 -13.90 -0.60 -23.57
C ILE A 113 -14.66 0.54 -22.88
N ARG A 114 -15.71 1.04 -23.54
CA ARG A 114 -16.63 2.05 -23.01
C ARG A 114 -18.03 1.46 -22.92
N LEU A 115 -18.49 1.27 -21.69
CA LEU A 115 -19.80 0.73 -21.37
C LEU A 115 -20.73 1.86 -20.92
N TYR A 116 -21.94 1.86 -21.46
CA TYR A 116 -23.04 2.73 -21.03
C TYR A 116 -23.99 1.89 -20.19
N ILE A 117 -23.90 2.07 -18.88
CA ILE A 117 -24.57 1.23 -17.88
C ILE A 117 -25.90 1.91 -17.52
N PRO A 118 -27.07 1.29 -17.78
CA PRO A 118 -28.37 1.90 -17.53
C PRO A 118 -28.55 2.23 -16.05
N LEU A 119 -29.13 3.40 -15.77
CA LEU A 119 -29.53 3.80 -14.42
C LEU A 119 -31.00 3.41 -14.20
N THR A 120 -31.27 2.71 -13.10
CA THR A 120 -32.64 2.46 -12.63
C THR A 120 -33.12 3.61 -11.74
N ILE A 121 -34.43 3.81 -11.71
CA ILE A 121 -35.07 4.73 -10.75
C ILE A 121 -34.95 4.12 -9.34
N PRO A 122 -34.51 4.86 -8.30
CA PRO A 122 -34.48 4.32 -6.94
C PRO A 122 -35.83 3.74 -6.53
N TRP A 123 -35.80 2.56 -5.91
CA TRP A 123 -36.97 1.77 -5.48
C TRP A 123 -37.83 1.14 -6.60
N PHE A 124 -37.52 1.34 -7.88
CA PHE A 124 -38.27 0.75 -9.01
C PHE A 124 -37.35 0.07 -10.03
N PRO A 125 -37.67 -1.13 -10.56
CA PRO A 125 -36.85 -1.84 -11.56
C PRO A 125 -36.98 -1.25 -12.98
N VAL A 126 -37.19 0.07 -13.09
CA VAL A 126 -37.45 0.79 -14.34
C VAL A 126 -36.21 1.59 -14.74
N ARG A 127 -35.75 1.45 -15.98
CA ARG A 127 -34.65 2.26 -16.54
C ARG A 127 -35.11 3.72 -16.65
N SER A 128 -34.29 4.67 -16.20
CA SER A 128 -34.61 6.11 -16.22
C SER A 128 -34.39 6.79 -17.58
N GLY A 129 -33.92 6.04 -18.59
CA GLY A 129 -33.44 6.59 -19.86
C GLY A 129 -32.04 7.20 -19.79
N ALA A 130 -31.47 7.39 -18.59
CA ALA A 130 -30.08 7.81 -18.40
C ALA A 130 -29.16 6.60 -18.20
N ALA A 131 -27.91 6.72 -18.64
CA ALA A 131 -26.86 5.72 -18.44
C ALA A 131 -25.57 6.38 -17.96
N ARG A 132 -24.84 5.71 -17.05
CA ARG A 132 -23.48 6.13 -16.65
C ARG A 132 -22.45 5.55 -17.62
N ALA A 133 -21.49 6.35 -18.05
CA ALA A 133 -20.34 5.84 -18.79
C ALA A 133 -19.31 5.23 -17.82
N TRP A 134 -18.75 4.08 -18.19
CA TRP A 134 -17.56 3.49 -17.58
C TRP A 134 -16.56 3.18 -18.68
N THR A 135 -15.32 3.65 -18.54
CA THR A 135 -14.28 3.57 -19.57
C THR A 135 -12.98 3.09 -18.93
N VAL A 136 -12.47 1.95 -19.37
CA VAL A 136 -11.28 1.28 -18.82
C VAL A 136 -10.53 0.53 -19.93
N SER A 137 -9.25 0.17 -19.71
CA SER A 137 -8.54 -0.73 -20.63
C SER A 137 -9.15 -2.13 -20.56
N LEU A 138 -8.94 -2.97 -21.59
CA LEU A 138 -9.43 -4.36 -21.56
C LEU A 138 -8.82 -5.15 -20.39
N LEU A 139 -7.56 -4.90 -20.06
CA LEU A 139 -6.91 -5.53 -18.92
C LEU A 139 -7.50 -5.07 -17.58
N ASP A 140 -7.77 -3.77 -17.42
CA ASP A 140 -8.40 -3.24 -16.21
C ASP A 140 -9.85 -3.75 -16.04
N ALA A 141 -10.60 -3.90 -17.14
CA ALA A 141 -11.92 -4.53 -17.14
C ALA A 141 -11.87 -6.01 -16.73
N ALA A 142 -10.95 -6.79 -17.30
CA ALA A 142 -10.81 -8.21 -16.99
C ALA A 142 -10.30 -8.47 -15.56
N LEU A 143 -9.49 -7.55 -15.01
CA LEU A 143 -9.05 -7.58 -13.61
C LEU A 143 -10.16 -7.18 -12.63
N HIS A 144 -11.05 -6.28 -13.02
CA HIS A 144 -12.27 -5.95 -12.26
C HIS A 144 -13.27 -7.13 -12.25
N ASN A 145 -13.31 -7.91 -13.34
CA ASN A 145 -14.28 -8.98 -13.59
C ASN A 145 -15.73 -8.46 -13.69
N PHE A 146 -16.66 -9.34 -14.09
CA PHE A 146 -18.06 -9.04 -14.42
C PHE A 146 -19.02 -9.99 -13.69
N GLU A 147 -20.12 -9.45 -13.14
CA GLU A 147 -21.21 -10.27 -12.61
C GLU A 147 -22.02 -10.97 -13.72
N HIS A 148 -22.76 -12.03 -13.40
CA HIS A 148 -23.59 -12.72 -14.42
C HIS A 148 -24.64 -11.78 -15.06
N LYS A 149 -25.24 -10.87 -14.26
CA LYS A 149 -26.17 -9.85 -14.77
C LYS A 149 -25.54 -8.91 -15.80
N GLU A 150 -24.20 -8.82 -15.83
CA GLU A 150 -23.42 -7.98 -16.73
C GLU A 150 -23.00 -8.69 -18.02
N THR A 151 -23.16 -10.01 -18.10
CA THR A 151 -22.92 -10.78 -19.33
C THR A 151 -24.19 -10.96 -20.18
N LEU A 152 -25.33 -10.43 -19.71
CA LEU A 152 -26.61 -10.47 -20.40
C LEU A 152 -26.67 -9.46 -21.57
N ALA A 153 -27.45 -9.79 -22.60
CA ALA A 153 -27.52 -9.02 -23.84
C ALA A 153 -28.06 -7.58 -23.69
N ASP A 154 -28.86 -7.32 -22.65
CA ASP A 154 -29.43 -5.99 -22.34
C ASP A 154 -28.69 -5.24 -21.23
N ALA A 155 -27.64 -5.82 -20.63
CA ALA A 155 -26.93 -5.28 -19.47
C ALA A 155 -26.32 -3.88 -19.70
N TYR A 156 -26.03 -3.56 -20.96
CA TYR A 156 -25.43 -2.30 -21.38
C TYR A 156 -26.20 -1.71 -22.57
N GLU A 157 -26.26 -0.39 -22.66
CA GLU A 157 -26.94 0.26 -23.80
C GLU A 157 -26.20 -0.02 -25.12
N PRO A 158 -26.89 -0.15 -26.27
CA PRO A 158 -26.30 -0.59 -27.55
C PRO A 158 -25.13 0.27 -28.07
N ALA A 159 -25.02 1.52 -27.61
CA ALA A 159 -23.91 2.43 -27.87
C ALA A 159 -22.56 1.99 -27.25
N SER A 160 -22.57 1.02 -26.33
CA SER A 160 -21.37 0.47 -25.69
C SER A 160 -20.42 -0.14 -26.72
N THR A 161 -19.13 0.16 -26.64
CA THR A 161 -18.18 -0.13 -27.73
C THR A 161 -16.72 -0.14 -27.28
N TYR A 162 -15.86 -0.68 -28.12
CA TYR A 162 -14.40 -0.56 -28.02
C TYR A 162 -13.94 0.77 -28.60
N ILE A 163 -12.91 1.34 -27.99
CA ILE A 163 -12.35 2.65 -28.33
C ILE A 163 -10.82 2.65 -28.21
N THR A 164 -10.17 3.61 -28.86
CA THR A 164 -8.76 3.95 -28.58
C THR A 164 -8.59 4.53 -27.17
N ARG A 165 -7.38 4.50 -26.61
CA ARG A 165 -7.05 5.17 -25.33
C ARG A 165 -7.51 6.64 -25.40
N PRO A 166 -8.39 7.11 -24.48
CA PRO A 166 -8.81 8.50 -24.46
C PRO A 166 -7.64 9.47 -24.23
N ASP A 167 -7.67 10.60 -24.92
CA ASP A 167 -6.71 11.70 -24.73
C ASP A 167 -7.00 12.52 -23.45
N ALA A 168 -6.13 13.49 -23.15
CA ALA A 168 -6.29 14.37 -21.99
C ALA A 168 -7.55 15.27 -22.03
N SER A 169 -8.23 15.37 -23.17
CA SER A 169 -9.51 16.05 -23.35
C SER A 169 -10.71 15.09 -23.41
N GLY A 170 -10.49 13.78 -23.24
CA GLY A 170 -11.51 12.75 -23.29
C GLY A 170 -11.94 12.33 -24.71
N ARG A 171 -11.18 12.70 -25.75
CA ARG A 171 -11.43 12.27 -27.14
C ARG A 171 -10.86 10.88 -27.38
N PHE A 172 -11.51 10.12 -28.25
CA PHE A 172 -11.16 8.75 -28.64
C PHE A 172 -11.84 8.45 -29.99
N ASP A 173 -11.35 7.42 -30.66
CA ASP A 173 -11.98 6.85 -31.86
C ASP A 173 -12.66 5.53 -31.49
N THR A 174 -13.75 5.19 -32.17
CA THR A 174 -14.43 3.89 -31.98
C THR A 174 -13.78 2.80 -32.83
N LEU A 175 -13.76 1.58 -32.32
CA LEU A 175 -13.14 0.41 -32.96
C LEU A 175 -14.21 -0.61 -33.38
N PRO A 176 -15.03 -0.33 -34.42
CA PRO A 176 -16.17 -1.16 -34.80
C PRO A 176 -15.79 -2.56 -35.28
N ALA A 177 -14.61 -2.72 -35.90
CA ALA A 177 -14.10 -4.03 -36.30
C ALA A 177 -13.90 -4.97 -35.10
N ILE A 178 -13.42 -4.45 -33.97
CA ILE A 178 -13.32 -5.22 -32.71
C ILE A 178 -14.73 -5.54 -32.21
N LYS A 179 -15.66 -4.57 -32.18
CA LYS A 179 -17.05 -4.81 -31.72
C LYS A 179 -17.77 -5.88 -32.53
N HIS A 180 -17.45 -6.04 -33.82
CA HIS A 180 -18.01 -7.06 -34.69
C HIS A 180 -17.45 -8.47 -34.40
N GLN A 181 -16.13 -8.59 -34.15
CA GLN A 181 -15.49 -9.88 -33.88
C GLN A 181 -15.66 -10.32 -32.42
N LEU A 182 -15.74 -9.35 -31.50
CA LEU A 182 -15.88 -9.53 -30.06
C LEU A 182 -17.03 -8.64 -29.54
N PRO A 183 -18.28 -9.13 -29.53
CA PRO A 183 -19.40 -8.41 -28.93
C PRO A 183 -19.15 -8.11 -27.44
N VAL A 184 -19.69 -6.98 -26.95
CA VAL A 184 -19.49 -6.53 -25.55
C VAL A 184 -19.88 -7.59 -24.53
N ALA A 185 -21.03 -8.25 -24.71
CA ALA A 185 -21.48 -9.33 -23.83
C ALA A 185 -20.54 -10.56 -23.87
N ALA A 186 -19.96 -10.88 -25.05
CA ALA A 186 -19.00 -11.96 -25.20
C ALA A 186 -17.67 -11.65 -24.49
N PHE A 187 -17.22 -10.39 -24.47
CA PHE A 187 -16.06 -9.98 -23.69
C PHE A 187 -16.32 -9.99 -22.17
N ALA A 188 -17.50 -9.54 -21.73
CA ALA A 188 -17.90 -9.64 -20.33
C ALA A 188 -17.94 -11.11 -19.87
N GLN A 189 -18.49 -12.00 -20.71
CA GLN A 189 -18.50 -13.45 -20.47
C GLN A 189 -17.09 -14.06 -20.46
N LEU A 190 -16.24 -13.71 -21.44
CA LEU A 190 -14.82 -14.11 -21.48
C LEU A 190 -14.10 -13.73 -20.18
N CYS A 191 -14.27 -12.49 -19.70
CA CYS A 191 -13.66 -12.03 -18.46
C CYS A 191 -14.18 -12.81 -17.24
N ARG A 192 -15.48 -13.13 -17.23
CA ARG A 192 -16.15 -13.92 -16.19
C ARG A 192 -15.66 -15.37 -16.12
N ASP A 193 -15.46 -16.02 -17.26
CA ASP A 193 -14.95 -17.40 -17.34
C ASP A 193 -13.42 -17.47 -17.14
N LEU A 194 -12.72 -16.37 -17.45
CA LEU A 194 -11.30 -16.22 -17.16
C LEU A 194 -11.05 -15.98 -15.66
N ASP A 195 -11.87 -15.18 -14.98
CA ASP A 195 -11.75 -14.78 -13.57
C ASP A 195 -10.30 -14.50 -13.14
N LEU A 196 -9.71 -13.46 -13.72
CA LEU A 196 -8.34 -13.04 -13.38
C LEU A 196 -8.21 -12.67 -11.91
N GLY A 197 -9.28 -12.19 -11.26
CA GLY A 197 -9.31 -11.90 -9.82
C GLY A 197 -9.03 -13.14 -8.99
N ALA A 198 -9.81 -14.21 -9.15
CA ALA A 198 -9.59 -15.46 -8.42
C ALA A 198 -8.26 -16.14 -8.80
N ARG A 199 -7.87 -16.11 -10.08
CA ARG A 199 -6.57 -16.67 -10.54
C ARG A 199 -5.39 -15.93 -9.90
N TYR A 200 -5.43 -14.59 -9.83
CA TYR A 200 -4.40 -13.77 -9.21
C TYR A 200 -4.38 -13.92 -7.69
N MET A 201 -5.54 -14.00 -7.04
CA MET A 201 -5.64 -14.28 -5.60
C MET A 201 -4.98 -15.61 -5.22
N ARG A 202 -5.21 -16.67 -6.02
CA ARG A 202 -4.56 -17.97 -5.84
C ARG A 202 -3.04 -17.91 -6.09
N TYR A 203 -2.60 -17.16 -7.11
CA TYR A 203 -1.18 -16.93 -7.37
C TYR A 203 -0.49 -16.21 -6.21
N LEU A 204 -1.08 -15.14 -5.67
CA LEU A 204 -0.57 -14.44 -4.49
C LEU A 204 -0.54 -15.36 -3.27
N ARG A 205 -1.60 -16.13 -3.01
CA ARG A 205 -1.67 -17.07 -1.88
C ARG A 205 -0.52 -18.07 -1.89
N SER A 206 -0.23 -18.67 -3.05
CA SER A 206 0.86 -19.62 -3.21
C SER A 206 2.24 -18.95 -3.15
N GLY A 207 2.43 -17.83 -3.84
CA GLY A 207 3.71 -17.10 -3.88
C GLY A 207 4.09 -16.42 -2.56
N LEU A 208 3.12 -16.04 -1.72
CA LEU A 208 3.34 -15.59 -0.33
C LEU A 208 3.52 -16.75 0.65
N GLY A 209 3.46 -18.00 0.19
CA GLY A 209 3.62 -19.18 1.02
C GLY A 209 2.45 -19.46 1.96
N MET A 210 1.28 -18.84 1.76
CA MET A 210 0.10 -19.01 2.64
C MET A 210 -0.55 -20.41 2.54
N ASP A 211 -0.07 -21.25 1.61
CA ASP A 211 -0.41 -22.67 1.53
C ASP A 211 0.51 -23.58 2.37
N SER A 212 1.53 -23.01 3.03
CA SER A 212 2.46 -23.73 3.91
C SER A 212 2.74 -22.94 5.19
N PRO A 213 2.36 -23.44 6.39
CA PRO A 213 2.60 -22.74 7.65
C PRO A 213 4.07 -22.33 7.87
N VAL A 214 5.01 -23.16 7.42
CA VAL A 214 6.46 -22.89 7.52
C VAL A 214 6.88 -21.76 6.60
N ALA A 215 6.39 -21.73 5.35
CA ALA A 215 6.70 -20.65 4.40
C ALA A 215 6.07 -19.32 4.84
N SER A 216 4.82 -19.35 5.28
CA SER A 216 4.11 -18.18 5.82
C SER A 216 4.83 -17.61 7.04
N ALA A 217 5.20 -18.44 8.04
CA ALA A 217 5.96 -18.00 9.21
C ALA A 217 7.37 -17.49 8.87
N ALA A 218 8.02 -18.10 7.89
CA ALA A 218 9.32 -17.66 7.38
C ALA A 218 9.24 -16.32 6.62
N LEU A 219 8.11 -15.98 5.99
CA LEU A 219 7.88 -14.66 5.41
C LEU A 219 7.53 -13.64 6.51
N GLN A 220 6.59 -13.98 7.40
CA GLN A 220 6.17 -13.12 8.52
C GLN A 220 7.37 -12.68 9.36
N THR A 221 8.26 -13.60 9.74
CA THR A 221 9.48 -13.29 10.49
C THR A 221 10.37 -12.23 9.81
N LYS A 222 10.40 -12.17 8.46
CA LYS A 222 11.14 -11.13 7.72
C LYS A 222 10.42 -9.78 7.77
N VAL A 223 9.09 -9.79 7.62
CA VAL A 223 8.24 -8.59 7.69
C VAL A 223 8.29 -7.98 9.09
N ASP A 224 8.08 -8.78 10.13
CA ASP A 224 8.13 -8.36 11.53
C ASP A 224 9.51 -7.78 11.88
N ALA A 225 10.60 -8.41 11.42
CA ALA A 225 11.95 -7.88 11.59
C ALA A 225 12.18 -6.55 10.86
N SER A 226 11.64 -6.37 9.64
CA SER A 226 11.72 -5.11 8.89
C SER A 226 10.95 -3.99 9.58
N GLN A 227 9.69 -4.25 9.99
CA GLN A 227 8.85 -3.27 10.67
C GLN A 227 9.42 -2.87 12.04
N LYS A 228 9.92 -3.84 12.82
CA LYS A 228 10.62 -3.54 14.09
C LYS A 228 11.89 -2.72 13.90
N ALA A 229 12.66 -2.99 12.84
CA ALA A 229 13.84 -2.19 12.52
C ALA A 229 13.48 -0.78 12.02
N ALA A 230 12.43 -0.63 11.22
CA ALA A 230 11.90 0.66 10.76
C ALA A 230 11.45 1.52 11.95
N LEU A 231 10.64 0.96 12.85
CA LEU A 231 10.16 1.62 14.06
C LEU A 231 11.34 2.02 14.98
N ARG A 232 12.36 1.17 15.14
CA ARG A 232 13.57 1.50 15.93
C ARG A 232 14.42 2.62 15.29
N ALA A 233 14.55 2.64 13.96
CA ALA A 233 15.25 3.71 13.25
C ALA A 233 14.48 5.05 13.35
N ALA A 234 13.15 5.02 13.22
CA ALA A 234 12.27 6.17 13.43
C ALA A 234 12.33 6.69 14.89
N LEU A 235 12.34 5.78 15.88
CA LEU A 235 12.50 6.12 17.29
C LEU A 235 13.83 6.83 17.58
N GLN A 236 14.93 6.36 16.99
CA GLN A 236 16.23 7.02 17.12
C GLN A 236 16.23 8.39 16.43
N LEU A 237 15.61 8.54 15.25
CA LEU A 237 15.47 9.84 14.59
C LEU A 237 14.65 10.83 15.44
N ALA A 238 13.56 10.37 16.06
CA ALA A 238 12.75 11.18 16.96
C ALA A 238 13.56 11.66 18.18
N ARG A 239 14.37 10.79 18.79
CA ARG A 239 15.32 11.16 19.86
C ARG A 239 16.33 12.22 19.39
N LEU A 240 16.91 12.07 18.19
CA LEU A 240 17.83 13.07 17.62
C LEU A 240 17.17 14.44 17.38
N ARG A 241 15.88 14.46 17.08
CA ARG A 241 15.08 15.68 16.85
C ARG A 241 14.47 16.27 18.12
N GLN A 242 14.60 15.58 19.26
CA GLN A 242 13.85 15.88 20.49
C GLN A 242 12.31 15.84 20.28
N ASP A 243 11.86 15.07 19.29
CA ASP A 243 10.45 14.81 18.97
C ASP A 243 9.77 13.83 19.95
N ILE A 244 10.53 13.25 20.90
CA ILE A 244 10.04 12.30 21.91
C ILE A 244 10.86 12.43 23.20
N GLN A 245 10.21 12.22 24.35
CA GLN A 245 10.84 12.15 25.67
C GLN A 245 11.37 10.74 25.97
N ASP A 246 12.43 10.63 26.77
CA ASP A 246 13.10 9.34 27.02
C ASP A 246 12.23 8.31 27.77
N ASP A 247 11.22 8.76 28.51
CA ASP A 247 10.26 7.87 29.19
C ASP A 247 9.38 7.11 28.18
N TYR A 248 8.81 7.83 27.20
CA TYR A 248 8.10 7.24 26.08
C TYR A 248 9.02 6.43 25.16
N ALA A 249 10.26 6.87 24.95
CA ALA A 249 11.20 6.15 24.11
C ALA A 249 11.58 4.77 24.70
N GLN A 250 11.74 4.67 26.03
CA GLN A 250 11.95 3.38 26.71
C GLN A 250 10.74 2.44 26.62
N VAL A 251 9.53 3.00 26.64
CA VAL A 251 8.28 2.25 26.43
C VAL A 251 8.19 1.69 25.01
N ILE A 252 8.46 2.51 23.99
CA ILE A 252 8.39 2.06 22.59
C ILE A 252 9.48 1.03 22.28
N GLU A 253 10.69 1.19 22.81
CA GLU A 253 11.74 0.17 22.73
C GLU A 253 11.28 -1.17 23.33
N GLY A 254 10.57 -1.13 24.47
CA GLY A 254 9.93 -2.31 25.05
C GLY A 254 8.88 -2.97 24.15
N PHE A 255 8.07 -2.20 23.42
CA PHE A 255 7.13 -2.75 22.43
C PHE A 255 7.87 -3.42 21.26
N ILE A 256 8.98 -2.83 20.77
CA ILE A 256 9.81 -3.42 19.71
C ILE A 256 10.42 -4.75 20.18
N GLU A 257 10.88 -4.81 21.43
CA GLU A 257 11.38 -6.04 22.08
C GLU A 257 10.30 -7.08 22.39
N GLY A 258 9.01 -6.69 22.40
CA GLY A 258 7.89 -7.58 22.74
C GLY A 258 7.64 -7.73 24.26
N ARG A 259 8.13 -6.79 25.07
CA ARG A 259 7.84 -6.74 26.51
C ARG A 259 6.38 -6.38 26.75
N THR A 260 5.75 -7.03 27.73
CA THR A 260 4.35 -6.79 28.14
C THR A 260 4.29 -5.91 29.39
N GLY A 261 3.12 -5.36 29.71
CA GLY A 261 2.90 -4.59 30.94
C GLY A 261 3.62 -3.24 31.02
N LEU A 262 3.99 -2.66 29.87
CA LEU A 262 4.73 -1.42 29.75
C LEU A 262 3.94 -0.22 30.33
N ARG A 263 4.65 0.69 31.01
CA ARG A 263 4.04 1.82 31.75
C ARG A 263 4.78 3.13 31.55
N LEU A 264 4.02 4.22 31.61
CA LEU A 264 4.50 5.59 31.66
C LEU A 264 4.18 6.14 33.06
N GLY A 265 5.15 6.06 33.97
CA GLY A 265 4.89 6.25 35.40
C GLY A 265 3.97 5.15 35.95
N THR A 266 2.79 5.54 36.45
CA THR A 266 1.78 4.60 36.97
C THR A 266 0.88 4.01 35.88
N ASP A 267 0.68 4.72 34.76
CA ASP A 267 -0.28 4.39 33.71
C ASP A 267 0.25 3.28 32.79
N ALA A 268 -0.57 2.27 32.48
CA ALA A 268 -0.25 1.28 31.46
C ALA A 268 -0.39 1.88 30.05
N VAL A 269 0.62 1.68 29.20
CA VAL A 269 0.61 2.15 27.81
C VAL A 269 0.12 1.02 26.90
N LEU A 270 -0.74 1.37 25.95
CA LEU A 270 -1.28 0.51 24.91
C LEU A 270 -0.79 0.96 23.53
N CYS A 271 -0.74 0.02 22.59
CA CYS A 271 -0.55 0.28 21.18
C CYS A 271 -1.92 0.17 20.48
N TYR A 272 -2.29 1.17 19.68
CA TYR A 272 -3.55 1.24 18.96
C TYR A 272 -3.30 1.35 17.45
N GLU A 273 -4.15 0.67 16.67
CA GLU A 273 -4.29 0.92 15.23
C GLU A 273 -5.03 2.24 15.01
N PHE A 274 -4.57 3.06 14.06
CA PHE A 274 -5.23 4.31 13.73
C PHE A 274 -6.38 4.14 12.73
N SER A 275 -7.48 4.86 12.92
CA SER A 275 -8.57 4.95 11.94
C SER A 275 -9.05 6.38 11.76
N MET A 276 -9.52 6.71 10.55
CA MET A 276 -10.04 8.03 10.22
C MET A 276 -11.39 7.89 9.50
N MET A 277 -12.43 8.54 10.03
CA MET A 277 -13.82 8.44 9.55
C MET A 277 -14.40 7.00 9.49
N GLY A 278 -13.81 6.06 10.24
CA GLY A 278 -14.19 4.64 10.22
C GLY A 278 -13.35 3.78 9.26
N THR A 279 -12.51 4.40 8.42
CA THR A 279 -11.51 3.72 7.58
C THR A 279 -10.27 3.39 8.42
N PRO A 280 -9.86 2.13 8.58
CA PRO A 280 -8.59 1.77 9.21
C PRO A 280 -7.41 2.21 8.33
N LEU A 281 -6.31 2.63 8.95
CA LEU A 281 -5.10 3.13 8.27
C LEU A 281 -3.90 2.22 8.57
N THR A 282 -3.77 1.19 7.74
CA THR A 282 -2.85 0.07 7.95
C THR A 282 -1.40 0.53 8.08
N GLY A 283 -0.78 0.23 9.23
CA GLY A 283 0.62 0.55 9.52
C GLY A 283 0.85 1.85 10.31
N ILE A 284 -0.17 2.70 10.49
CA ILE A 284 -0.08 3.83 11.43
C ILE A 284 -0.43 3.35 12.83
N LEU A 285 0.47 3.58 13.80
CA LEU A 285 0.34 3.15 15.18
C LEU A 285 0.32 4.34 16.14
N LEU A 286 -0.50 4.28 17.18
CA LEU A 286 -0.47 5.22 18.30
C LEU A 286 -0.06 4.50 19.59
N PHE A 287 0.82 5.09 20.38
CA PHE A 287 1.20 4.63 21.72
C PHE A 287 0.70 5.63 22.76
N ALA A 288 -0.19 5.19 23.66
CA ALA A 288 -0.72 6.05 24.72
C ALA A 288 -1.21 5.23 25.93
N PRO A 289 -1.35 5.84 27.13
CA PRO A 289 -2.27 5.38 28.16
C PRO A 289 -3.70 5.13 27.63
N ASP A 290 -4.55 4.54 28.46
CA ASP A 290 -5.97 4.34 28.15
C ASP A 290 -6.67 5.66 27.77
N LEU A 291 -7.01 5.83 26.49
CA LEU A 291 -7.65 7.01 25.93
C LEU A 291 -9.18 7.01 26.08
N GLU A 292 -9.78 5.89 26.48
CA GLU A 292 -11.23 5.75 26.66
C GLU A 292 -11.66 6.03 28.10
N ASN A 293 -10.90 5.53 29.07
CA ASN A 293 -11.28 5.52 30.49
C ASN A 293 -10.58 6.58 31.34
N THR A 294 -9.56 7.29 30.81
CA THR A 294 -8.91 8.39 31.56
C THR A 294 -9.60 9.73 31.32
N ARG A 295 -9.89 10.46 32.42
CA ARG A 295 -10.55 11.80 32.38
C ARG A 295 -9.57 12.97 32.21
N SER A 296 -8.26 12.69 32.16
CA SER A 296 -7.20 13.68 32.08
C SER A 296 -6.56 13.70 30.69
N VAL A 297 -6.04 14.87 30.27
CA VAL A 297 -5.33 15.00 28.99
C VAL A 297 -4.03 14.20 29.04
N ARG A 298 -3.90 13.18 28.19
CA ARG A 298 -2.71 12.33 28.09
C ARG A 298 -1.83 12.70 26.90
N ARG A 299 -0.52 12.67 27.11
CA ARG A 299 0.49 12.63 26.04
C ARG A 299 0.33 11.33 25.24
N LEU A 300 0.57 11.35 23.94
CA LEU A 300 0.67 10.15 23.09
C LEU A 300 1.86 10.25 22.14
N VAL A 301 2.32 9.13 21.59
CA VAL A 301 3.25 9.10 20.44
C VAL A 301 2.51 8.54 19.24
N ALA A 302 2.66 9.17 18.07
CA ALA A 302 2.23 8.60 16.80
C ALA A 302 3.45 8.10 16.02
N TYR A 303 3.30 6.96 15.36
CA TYR A 303 4.22 6.41 14.37
C TYR A 303 3.52 6.34 13.02
N VAL A 304 4.05 7.08 12.04
CA VAL A 304 3.61 7.08 10.65
C VAL A 304 4.81 6.62 9.81
N PRO A 305 4.80 5.40 9.25
CA PRO A 305 5.91 4.90 8.43
C PRO A 305 6.33 5.91 7.36
N ASP A 306 7.63 6.07 7.16
CA ASP A 306 8.28 6.95 6.18
C ASP A 306 7.75 8.41 6.10
N ASP A 307 7.14 8.96 7.16
CA ASP A 307 6.62 10.34 7.13
C ASP A 307 7.72 11.36 6.77
N PRO A 308 7.50 12.22 5.75
CA PRO A 308 8.53 13.12 5.26
C PRO A 308 8.92 14.21 6.28
N GLU A 309 8.05 14.53 7.22
CA GLU A 309 8.31 15.51 8.27
C GLU A 309 8.73 14.81 9.58
N HIS A 310 7.96 13.85 10.10
CA HIS A 310 8.22 13.19 11.39
C HIS A 310 7.69 11.74 11.48
N PRO A 311 8.51 10.71 11.14
CA PRO A 311 8.09 9.31 11.19
C PRO A 311 7.60 8.81 12.55
N LEU A 312 8.08 9.40 13.63
CA LEU A 312 7.66 9.11 15.00
C LEU A 312 7.73 10.40 15.83
N LYS A 313 6.64 10.77 16.50
CA LYS A 313 6.55 12.04 17.24
C LYS A 313 5.60 11.95 18.44
N GLU A 314 6.03 12.56 19.54
CA GLU A 314 5.24 12.75 20.76
C GLU A 314 4.39 14.01 20.67
N TYR A 315 3.15 13.90 21.15
CA TYR A 315 2.15 14.95 21.18
C TYR A 315 1.62 15.12 22.59
N ARG A 316 1.56 16.37 23.06
CA ARG A 316 0.98 16.74 24.36
C ARG A 316 -0.47 16.29 24.57
N SER A 317 -1.21 16.01 23.49
CA SER A 317 -2.57 15.47 23.51
C SER A 317 -3.00 14.91 22.16
N ALA A 318 -4.04 14.08 22.15
CA ALA A 318 -4.72 13.65 20.92
C ALA A 318 -5.27 14.82 20.08
N LEU A 319 -5.62 15.95 20.71
CA LEU A 319 -6.00 17.17 19.99
C LEU A 319 -4.81 17.80 19.26
N ALA A 320 -3.61 17.81 19.87
CA ALA A 320 -2.41 18.32 19.22
C ALA A 320 -1.99 17.43 18.03
N PHE A 321 -2.06 16.10 18.18
CA PHE A 321 -1.85 15.16 17.06
C PHE A 321 -2.85 15.42 15.92
N LYS A 322 -4.16 15.54 16.23
CA LYS A 322 -5.18 15.87 15.23
C LYS A 322 -4.91 17.19 14.52
N GLN A 323 -4.50 18.23 15.26
CA GLN A 323 -4.18 19.55 14.70
C GLN A 323 -3.02 19.47 13.70
N GLU A 324 -1.96 18.74 14.04
CA GLU A 324 -0.80 18.56 13.17
C GLU A 324 -1.12 17.73 11.92
N LEU A 325 -1.79 16.58 12.08
CA LEU A 325 -2.23 15.77 10.94
C LEU A 325 -3.18 16.57 10.01
N THR A 326 -4.02 17.44 10.58
CA THR A 326 -4.89 18.36 9.81
C THR A 326 -4.12 19.51 9.14
N ARG A 327 -2.87 19.81 9.56
CA ARG A 327 -1.96 20.70 8.84
C ARG A 327 -1.30 19.94 7.68
N GLN A 328 -0.73 18.77 7.96
CA GLN A 328 -0.03 17.94 6.97
C GLN A 328 -0.92 17.58 5.78
N LEU A 329 -2.15 17.10 6.05
CA LEU A 329 -3.14 16.75 5.02
C LEU A 329 -3.65 17.94 4.16
N ARG A 330 -3.14 19.16 4.34
CA ARG A 330 -3.39 20.30 3.43
C ARG A 330 -2.44 20.33 2.24
N ALA A 331 -1.27 19.69 2.33
CA ALA A 331 -0.31 19.60 1.24
C ALA A 331 -0.68 18.45 0.29
N THR A 332 -0.76 18.73 -1.02
CA THR A 332 -1.12 17.74 -2.04
C THR A 332 -0.19 16.53 -2.04
N ASP A 333 1.12 16.76 -1.90
CA ASP A 333 2.13 15.69 -1.88
C ASP A 333 1.98 14.81 -0.64
N TYR A 334 1.61 15.41 0.50
CA TYR A 334 1.30 14.66 1.72
C TYR A 334 0.00 13.87 1.61
N GLN A 335 -1.04 14.38 0.91
CA GLN A 335 -2.25 13.60 0.61
C GLN A 335 -1.92 12.39 -0.27
N ALA A 336 -1.09 12.57 -1.31
CA ALA A 336 -0.63 11.48 -2.17
C ALA A 336 0.17 10.44 -1.38
N PHE A 337 1.10 10.87 -0.53
CA PHE A 337 1.81 10.02 0.43
C PHE A 337 0.85 9.25 1.36
N PHE A 338 -0.06 9.95 2.03
CA PHE A 338 -0.92 9.36 3.07
C PHE A 338 -1.96 8.37 2.50
N SER A 339 -2.31 8.50 1.22
CA SER A 339 -3.22 7.58 0.54
C SER A 339 -2.76 6.11 0.60
N ARG A 340 -1.45 5.84 0.71
CA ARG A 340 -0.90 4.47 0.76
C ARG A 340 -1.27 3.67 2.02
N PHE A 341 -1.75 4.34 3.08
CA PHE A 341 -2.23 3.69 4.30
C PHE A 341 -3.71 3.27 4.21
N VAL A 342 -4.43 3.72 3.19
CA VAL A 342 -5.84 3.41 2.95
C VAL A 342 -5.94 2.13 2.12
N ALA A 343 -6.70 1.14 2.61
CA ALA A 343 -6.98 -0.09 1.88
C ALA A 343 -7.63 0.21 0.50
N HIS A 344 -7.33 -0.60 -0.52
CA HIS A 344 -7.71 -0.28 -1.91
C HIS A 344 -9.22 -0.09 -2.10
N GLU A 345 -10.03 -0.88 -1.40
CA GLU A 345 -11.50 -0.79 -1.32
C GLU A 345 -12.02 0.57 -0.79
N HIS A 346 -11.19 1.33 -0.07
CA HIS A 346 -11.51 2.63 0.51
C HIS A 346 -10.87 3.81 -0.26
N LEU A 347 -9.95 3.57 -1.19
CA LEU A 347 -9.29 4.63 -1.99
C LEU A 347 -10.28 5.45 -2.83
N GLY A 348 -11.41 4.87 -3.24
CA GLY A 348 -12.48 5.61 -3.92
C GLY A 348 -13.02 6.78 -3.10
N ALA A 349 -13.05 6.68 -1.77
CA ALA A 349 -13.40 7.78 -0.87
C ALA A 349 -12.24 8.76 -0.63
N PHE A 350 -11.00 8.32 -0.85
CA PHE A 350 -9.76 9.07 -0.55
C PHE A 350 -9.16 9.84 -1.75
N SER A 351 -9.76 9.74 -2.94
CA SER A 351 -9.34 10.45 -4.17
C SER A 351 -9.08 11.96 -3.95
N PRO A 352 -8.14 12.60 -4.67
CA PRO A 352 -7.98 14.06 -4.66
C PRO A 352 -9.24 14.82 -5.12
N THR A 353 -10.19 14.18 -5.84
CA THR A 353 -11.51 14.78 -6.08
C THR A 353 -12.29 14.95 -4.76
N SER A 354 -12.21 13.96 -3.87
CA SER A 354 -12.76 14.00 -2.52
C SER A 354 -12.09 15.05 -1.63
N ALA A 355 -10.82 15.43 -1.87
CA ALA A 355 -10.09 16.48 -1.13
C ALA A 355 -10.92 17.78 -1.00
N ASN A 356 -11.76 18.07 -1.99
CA ASN A 356 -12.69 19.20 -1.98
C ASN A 356 -13.84 19.09 -0.94
N ALA A 357 -14.30 17.87 -0.63
CA ALA A 357 -15.32 17.63 0.39
C ALA A 357 -14.76 17.84 1.81
N TRP A 358 -13.53 17.35 2.07
CA TRP A 358 -12.83 17.60 3.34
C TRP A 358 -12.58 19.10 3.62
N ARG A 359 -12.61 19.96 2.59
CA ARG A 359 -12.53 21.42 2.72
C ARG A 359 -13.85 22.10 3.16
N LYS A 360 -14.99 21.39 3.18
CA LYS A 360 -16.31 22.02 3.38
C LYS A 360 -17.25 21.40 4.42
N SER A 361 -17.01 20.18 4.91
CA SER A 361 -17.94 19.51 5.84
C SER A 361 -17.81 20.00 7.30
N PRO A 362 -18.86 20.58 7.91
CA PRO A 362 -18.97 20.65 9.37
C PRO A 362 -19.12 19.23 9.96
N GLY A 363 -18.77 19.05 11.23
CA GLY A 363 -18.77 17.72 11.85
C GLY A 363 -20.17 17.15 12.11
N THR A 364 -20.55 16.12 11.35
CA THR A 364 -21.78 15.33 11.58
C THR A 364 -21.44 14.00 12.28
N PRO A 365 -22.10 13.62 13.39
CA PRO A 365 -21.76 12.40 14.13
C PRO A 365 -22.37 11.13 13.51
N VAL A 366 -21.60 10.04 13.47
CA VAL A 366 -22.07 8.70 13.05
C VAL A 366 -21.99 7.72 14.24
N SER A 367 -22.87 6.71 14.24
CA SER A 367 -23.38 6.06 15.46
C SER A 367 -23.12 4.56 15.55
N LYS A 368 -22.98 4.08 16.80
CA LYS A 368 -23.08 2.67 17.25
C LYS A 368 -22.33 1.63 16.40
N ALA A 369 -21.14 1.24 16.85
CA ALA A 369 -20.56 -0.05 16.47
C ALA A 369 -21.49 -1.21 16.91
N LYS A 370 -21.58 -2.25 16.10
CA LYS A 370 -22.44 -3.42 16.33
C LYS A 370 -21.67 -4.50 17.09
N VAL A 371 -22.21 -4.97 18.21
CA VAL A 371 -21.61 -6.06 19.02
C VAL A 371 -21.77 -7.39 18.28
N TRP A 372 -20.73 -8.23 18.32
CA TRP A 372 -20.79 -9.63 17.89
C TRP A 372 -20.61 -10.56 19.10
N PRO A 373 -21.49 -11.55 19.35
CA PRO A 373 -21.40 -12.46 20.48
C PRO A 373 -20.43 -13.63 20.22
N LEU A 374 -19.89 -14.21 21.29
CA LEU A 374 -18.98 -15.36 21.23
C LEU A 374 -19.76 -16.69 21.13
N GLY A 375 -19.40 -17.51 20.13
CA GLY A 375 -19.93 -18.87 19.92
C GLY A 375 -19.17 -19.56 18.79
N ALA A 376 -18.64 -20.76 19.06
CA ALA A 376 -17.77 -21.54 18.17
C ALA A 376 -18.59 -22.52 17.28
N PRO A 377 -18.01 -23.28 16.29
CA PRO A 377 -16.58 -23.50 16.07
C PRO A 377 -16.05 -23.55 14.60
N ASN A 378 -14.70 -23.69 14.53
CA ASN A 378 -13.84 -24.24 13.45
C ASN A 378 -12.93 -23.26 12.64
N PRO A 379 -11.73 -23.72 12.18
CA PRO A 379 -10.54 -22.87 12.03
C PRO A 379 -9.79 -23.11 10.69
N PRO A 380 -8.47 -22.84 10.52
CA PRO A 380 -7.56 -21.89 11.19
C PRO A 380 -6.78 -20.96 10.22
N THR A 381 -6.55 -19.69 10.60
CA THR A 381 -5.25 -19.02 10.39
C THR A 381 -5.10 -17.78 11.28
N THR A 382 -4.04 -17.74 12.08
CA THR A 382 -3.65 -16.56 12.88
C THR A 382 -2.13 -16.44 12.91
N PRO A 383 -1.55 -15.27 12.59
CA PRO A 383 -0.28 -14.85 13.19
C PRO A 383 -0.58 -14.35 14.61
N SER A 384 -0.09 -15.05 15.64
CA SER A 384 -0.42 -14.72 17.03
C SER A 384 0.49 -13.63 17.61
N CYS A 385 -0.03 -12.42 17.77
CA CYS A 385 0.33 -11.60 18.93
C CYS A 385 -0.47 -12.10 20.13
N ASN A 386 0.18 -12.33 21.27
CA ASN A 386 -0.52 -12.73 22.49
C ASN A 386 -1.38 -11.56 23.02
N SER A 387 -2.60 -11.92 23.42
CA SER A 387 -3.76 -11.08 23.77
C SER A 387 -3.52 -10.04 24.89
N PRO A 388 -4.38 -8.99 25.08
CA PRO A 388 -5.82 -8.95 24.78
C PRO A 388 -6.29 -7.68 24.00
N PRO A 389 -7.60 -7.35 23.90
CA PRO A 389 -8.23 -7.00 22.63
C PRO A 389 -7.81 -5.63 22.08
N SER A 390 -7.52 -5.57 20.78
CA SER A 390 -7.41 -4.30 20.06
C SER A 390 -8.77 -3.61 19.98
N ARG A 391 -8.79 -2.29 20.20
CA ARG A 391 -9.98 -1.43 20.05
C ARG A 391 -9.72 -0.40 18.95
N SER A 392 -10.58 -0.40 17.92
CA SER A 392 -10.50 0.54 16.81
C SER A 392 -10.99 1.93 17.25
N TRP A 393 -10.11 2.93 17.16
CA TRP A 393 -10.41 4.27 17.67
C TRP A 393 -10.91 5.23 16.58
N ALA A 394 -12.00 5.95 16.86
CA ALA A 394 -12.60 6.94 15.97
C ALA A 394 -12.86 8.27 16.70
N ILE A 395 -12.33 9.37 16.16
CA ILE A 395 -12.32 10.67 16.84
C ILE A 395 -13.71 11.31 16.87
N ARG A 396 -14.41 11.20 18.01
CA ARG A 396 -15.61 11.99 18.30
C ARG A 396 -15.24 13.37 18.88
N GLY A 397 -15.96 14.40 18.44
CA GLY A 397 -15.96 15.71 19.09
C GLY A 397 -17.02 15.75 20.21
N TYR A 398 -16.66 16.30 21.37
CA TYR A 398 -17.63 16.69 22.38
C TYR A 398 -18.24 18.05 22.01
N SER A 399 -19.56 18.14 22.13
CA SER A 399 -20.27 19.42 22.27
C SER A 399 -21.00 19.36 23.61
N SER A 400 -20.62 20.22 24.54
CA SER A 400 -21.24 20.33 25.86
C SER A 400 -22.34 21.38 25.83
N ILE A 401 -23.53 20.98 26.26
CA ILE A 401 -24.63 21.89 26.61
C ILE A 401 -24.13 22.86 27.68
N ASN A 402 -24.56 24.12 27.63
CA ASN A 402 -24.43 25.07 28.72
C ASN A 402 -25.81 25.72 28.98
N PRO A 403 -26.32 25.76 30.22
CA PRO A 403 -27.55 26.48 30.56
C PRO A 403 -27.30 27.98 30.72
N GLY A 404 -28.33 28.78 30.46
CA GLY A 404 -28.36 30.25 30.58
C GLY A 404 -29.68 30.78 30.07
#